data_AF-A0AAX2IIY6-F1
#
_entry.id   AF-A0AAX2IIY6-F1
#
_cell.length_a   1.000
_cell.length_b   1.000
_cell.length_c   1.000
_cell.angle_alpha   90.00
_cell.angle_beta   90.00
_cell.angle_gamma   90.00
#
_symmetry.space_group_name_H-M   'P 1'
#
loop_
_entity.id
_entity.type
_entity.pdbx_description
1 polymer ?
#
loop_
_entity_poly.entity_id
_entity_poly.type
_entity_poly.pdbx_seq_one_letter_code
_entity_poly.pdbx_strand_id
1 'polypeptide(L)'
;MYKKVRKSEIFYSLLISFSWLFVLSCQKKVEDSILFKLVNPKYTHDTIHTVNMPDNLGLINNLNIELKKNDVEVTSYTADKSKDEYSFIFDCVNHIQYHINMKGMRVYSIKTRSKRTKYNKRTKIDRSNKNFSGYYYNFHIRIYEFINDEIAKKQFEIIDEVSKSGEGYCNRNFNTHFVLKKNEIFEFETMDDKSRNFMNNYIIFIENQ
;
A
#
# COMPACT_ATOMS: atom_id res chain seq x y z
N MET A 1 78.35 -32.72 -38.46
CA MET A 1 78.86 -31.80 -37.41
C MET A 1 77.69 -31.44 -36.48
N TYR A 2 77.96 -31.44 -35.17
CA TYR A 2 77.01 -31.49 -34.05
C TYR A 2 76.14 -30.24 -33.81
N LYS A 3 74.92 -30.48 -33.27
CA LYS A 3 74.11 -29.69 -32.28
C LYS A 3 73.69 -28.25 -32.67
N LYS A 4 72.48 -27.78 -32.37
CA LYS A 4 71.90 -27.68 -31.00
C LYS A 4 70.40 -27.33 -31.03
N VAL A 5 69.76 -27.76 -29.95
CA VAL A 5 68.33 -27.74 -29.55
C VAL A 5 67.87 -26.37 -29.00
N ARG A 6 66.57 -26.01 -29.17
CA ARG A 6 65.58 -25.60 -28.12
C ARG A 6 64.29 -25.05 -28.78
N LYS A 7 63.12 -25.67 -28.62
CA LYS A 7 62.13 -25.61 -27.51
C LYS A 7 61.45 -24.24 -27.35
N SER A 8 60.15 -24.18 -27.69
CA SER A 8 59.01 -23.77 -26.84
C SER A 8 57.86 -23.32 -27.76
N GLU A 9 56.81 -24.12 -27.97
CA GLU A 9 55.62 -24.25 -27.11
C GLU A 9 54.54 -23.18 -27.36
N ILE A 10 53.40 -23.70 -27.88
CA ILE A 10 52.02 -23.45 -27.47
C ILE A 10 51.33 -22.16 -27.99
N PHE A 11 50.03 -22.35 -28.25
CA PHE A 11 48.94 -21.41 -28.53
C PHE A 11 48.71 -21.11 -30.00
N TYR A 12 47.71 -21.78 -30.59
CA TYR A 12 46.56 -21.13 -31.25
C TYR A 12 45.66 -22.23 -31.84
N SER A 13 44.53 -22.50 -31.18
CA SER A 13 43.24 -22.86 -31.80
C SER A 13 42.33 -23.56 -30.78
N LEU A 14 41.93 -22.82 -29.75
CA LEU A 14 40.78 -23.17 -28.90
C LEU A 14 39.89 -21.93 -28.81
N LEU A 15 39.44 -21.49 -29.98
CA LEU A 15 38.40 -20.50 -30.15
C LEU A 15 37.54 -21.00 -31.29
N ILE A 16 36.44 -21.63 -30.91
CA ILE A 16 35.13 -21.73 -31.56
C ILE A 16 34.52 -23.01 -30.99
N SER A 17 34.07 -22.93 -29.74
CA SER A 17 32.97 -23.77 -29.30
C SER A 17 32.05 -22.94 -28.43
N PHE A 18 31.06 -22.37 -29.12
CA PHE A 18 29.69 -22.34 -28.64
C PHE A 18 29.45 -21.63 -27.30
N SER A 19 29.50 -20.31 -27.44
CA SER A 19 28.56 -19.33 -26.90
C SER A 19 27.08 -19.79 -26.93
N TRP A 20 26.73 -20.76 -26.08
CA TRP A 20 25.36 -21.26 -25.86
C TRP A 20 24.99 -21.27 -24.37
N LEU A 21 25.37 -20.22 -23.63
CA LEU A 21 24.95 -20.02 -22.23
C LEU A 21 24.30 -18.66 -21.95
N PHE A 22 23.93 -17.88 -22.98
CA PHE A 22 23.38 -16.54 -22.79
C PHE A 22 21.90 -16.36 -23.13
N VAL A 23 21.08 -17.43 -23.14
CA VAL A 23 19.66 -17.33 -23.49
C VAL A 23 18.70 -17.44 -22.28
N LEU A 24 19.20 -17.43 -21.04
CA LEU A 24 18.32 -17.45 -19.84
C LEU A 24 18.36 -16.18 -18.98
N SER A 25 18.87 -15.06 -19.49
CA SER A 25 18.92 -13.80 -18.71
C SER A 25 18.08 -12.65 -19.30
N CYS A 26 17.18 -12.94 -20.24
CA CYS A 26 16.25 -11.94 -20.77
C CYS A 26 14.82 -12.26 -20.33
N GLN A 27 14.44 -11.77 -19.15
CA GLN A 27 13.14 -11.12 -18.85
C GLN A 27 13.00 -10.93 -17.33
N LYS A 28 13.71 -9.94 -16.77
CA LYS A 28 13.39 -9.38 -15.44
C LYS A 28 14.03 -7.99 -15.21
N LYS A 29 13.91 -7.08 -16.19
CA LYS A 29 14.54 -5.74 -16.09
C LYS A 29 13.58 -4.55 -16.20
N VAL A 30 12.29 -4.78 -16.41
CA VAL A 30 11.33 -3.69 -16.58
C VAL A 30 10.65 -3.32 -15.25
N GLU A 31 10.37 -4.29 -14.37
CA GLU A 31 9.80 -4.04 -13.03
C GLU A 31 10.74 -3.25 -12.11
N ASP A 32 12.05 -3.41 -12.26
CA ASP A 32 13.05 -2.80 -11.35
C ASP A 32 13.23 -1.29 -11.54
N SER A 33 12.87 -0.72 -12.70
CA SER A 33 13.23 0.65 -13.07
C SER A 33 12.50 1.75 -12.27
N ILE A 34 11.27 1.49 -11.82
CA ILE A 34 10.49 2.45 -11.03
C ILE A 34 10.79 2.26 -9.54
N LEU A 35 10.91 1.01 -9.10
CA LEU A 35 11.29 0.65 -7.73
C LEU A 35 12.63 1.29 -7.34
N PHE A 36 13.64 1.20 -8.22
CA PHE A 36 14.99 1.72 -7.96
C PHE A 36 15.03 3.23 -7.66
N LYS A 37 14.07 4.01 -8.13
CA LYS A 37 14.00 5.46 -7.88
C LYS A 37 13.37 5.80 -6.52
N LEU A 38 12.72 4.84 -5.87
CA LEU A 38 11.97 5.00 -4.61
C LEU A 38 12.59 4.21 -3.45
N VAL A 39 13.75 3.58 -3.70
CA VAL A 39 14.55 2.79 -2.76
C VAL A 39 15.32 3.71 -1.83
N ASN A 40 15.01 3.65 -0.53
CA ASN A 40 15.89 4.20 0.50
C ASN A 40 17.01 3.19 0.77
N PRO A 41 18.29 3.46 0.42
CA PRO A 41 19.37 2.47 0.51
C PRO A 41 19.70 2.04 1.95
N LYS A 42 19.11 2.70 2.95
CA LYS A 42 19.23 2.31 4.36
C LYS A 42 18.29 1.16 4.76
N TYR A 43 17.33 0.82 3.91
CA TYR A 43 16.31 -0.17 4.18
C TYR A 43 16.52 -1.40 3.29
N THR A 44 16.14 -2.56 3.81
CA THR A 44 15.84 -3.71 2.97
C THR A 44 14.44 -3.53 2.37
N HIS A 45 14.17 -4.17 1.24
CA HIS A 45 12.94 -3.95 0.49
C HIS A 45 12.20 -5.26 0.28
N ASP A 46 10.89 -5.22 0.51
CA ASP A 46 9.99 -6.32 0.20
C ASP A 46 8.75 -5.78 -0.51
N THR A 47 8.08 -6.62 -1.31
CA THR A 47 6.92 -6.22 -2.11
C THR A 47 5.70 -7.06 -1.77
N ILE A 48 4.63 -6.38 -1.39
CA ILE A 48 3.32 -6.98 -1.16
C ILE A 48 2.53 -6.87 -2.46
N HIS A 49 2.24 -8.00 -3.08
CA HIS A 49 1.50 -8.08 -4.33
C HIS A 49 0.00 -8.26 -4.07
N THR A 50 -0.80 -7.29 -4.51
CA THR A 50 -2.27 -7.41 -4.53
C THR A 50 -2.76 -7.91 -5.88
N VAL A 51 -3.99 -8.40 -5.89
CA VAL A 51 -4.73 -8.78 -7.11
C VAL A 51 -6.00 -7.93 -7.23
N ASN A 52 -6.73 -8.10 -8.33
CA ASN A 52 -8.07 -7.56 -8.51
C ASN A 52 -8.98 -8.67 -8.99
N MET A 53 -9.93 -9.06 -8.13
CA MET A 53 -10.91 -10.09 -8.41
C MET A 53 -12.28 -9.43 -8.59
N PRO A 54 -12.92 -9.57 -9.77
CA PRO A 54 -14.14 -8.84 -10.10
C PRO A 54 -15.35 -9.19 -9.22
N ASP A 55 -15.34 -10.34 -8.54
CA ASP A 55 -16.50 -10.86 -7.81
C ASP A 55 -16.54 -10.47 -6.32
N ASN A 56 -15.48 -9.82 -5.80
CA ASN A 56 -15.37 -9.43 -4.40
C ASN A 56 -15.98 -8.04 -4.10
N LEU A 57 -17.22 -7.80 -4.53
CA LEU A 57 -17.89 -6.50 -4.37
C LEU A 57 -18.95 -6.45 -3.27
N GLY A 58 -19.36 -7.59 -2.72
CA GLY A 58 -20.51 -7.66 -1.80
C GLY A 58 -20.37 -6.78 -0.56
N LEU A 59 -19.24 -6.89 0.14
CA LEU A 59 -19.00 -6.17 1.39
C LEU A 59 -18.91 -4.65 1.18
N ILE A 60 -18.19 -4.22 0.15
CA ILE A 60 -18.07 -2.79 -0.16
C ILE A 60 -19.38 -2.19 -0.69
N ASN A 61 -20.20 -2.97 -1.39
CA ASN A 61 -21.52 -2.53 -1.83
C ASN A 61 -22.45 -2.28 -0.63
N ASN A 62 -22.43 -3.18 0.37
CA ASN A 62 -23.17 -2.99 1.61
C ASN A 62 -22.69 -1.75 2.38
N LEU A 63 -21.38 -1.55 2.49
CA LEU A 63 -20.80 -0.35 3.10
C LEU A 63 -21.19 0.93 2.36
N ASN A 64 -21.20 0.92 1.02
CA ASN A 64 -21.62 2.06 0.21
C ASN A 64 -23.10 2.41 0.42
N ILE A 65 -23.97 1.42 0.63
CA ILE A 65 -25.37 1.64 0.99
C ILE A 65 -25.45 2.34 2.36
N GLU A 66 -24.67 1.87 3.34
CA GLU A 66 -24.66 2.46 4.68
C GLU A 66 -24.10 3.89 4.70
N LEU A 67 -23.02 4.15 3.94
CA LEU A 67 -22.47 5.48 3.76
C LEU A 67 -23.50 6.45 3.18
N LYS A 68 -24.23 6.03 2.13
CA LYS A 68 -25.23 6.89 1.46
C LYS A 68 -26.40 7.30 2.36
N LYS A 69 -26.75 6.51 3.38
CA LYS A 69 -27.77 6.88 4.37
C LYS A 69 -27.36 8.10 5.21
N ASN A 70 -26.06 8.37 5.34
CA ASN A 70 -25.50 9.37 6.26
C ASN A 70 -25.13 10.70 5.58
N ASP A 71 -25.79 11.07 4.48
CA ASP A 71 -25.53 12.31 3.72
C ASP A 71 -24.06 12.44 3.26
N VAL A 72 -23.54 11.33 2.74
CA VAL A 72 -22.17 11.19 2.28
C VAL A 72 -22.12 11.18 0.75
N GLU A 73 -21.08 11.81 0.22
CA GLU A 73 -20.58 11.65 -1.14
C GLU A 73 -19.45 10.60 -1.12
N VAL A 74 -19.54 9.63 -2.02
CA VAL A 74 -18.54 8.59 -2.20
C VAL A 74 -18.02 8.67 -3.62
N THR A 75 -16.72 8.90 -3.76
CA THR A 75 -16.01 8.87 -5.05
C THR A 75 -15.12 7.65 -5.07
N SER A 76 -15.34 6.75 -6.02
CA SER A 76 -14.56 5.51 -6.16
C SER A 76 -13.68 5.56 -7.39
N TYR A 77 -12.45 5.04 -7.28
CA TYR A 77 -11.60 4.73 -8.42
C TYR A 77 -10.87 3.41 -8.18
N THR A 78 -10.45 2.77 -9.27
CA THR A 78 -9.55 1.62 -9.22
C THR A 78 -8.21 2.08 -9.73
N ALA A 79 -7.14 1.85 -8.98
CA ALA A 79 -5.79 2.18 -9.40
C ALA A 79 -5.49 1.49 -10.75
N ASP A 80 -4.86 2.24 -11.65
CA ASP A 80 -4.75 1.89 -13.06
C ASP A 80 -4.14 0.48 -13.22
N LYS A 81 -4.83 -0.39 -13.97
CA LYS A 81 -4.35 -1.75 -14.23
C LYS A 81 -3.18 -1.78 -15.21
N SER A 82 -2.87 -0.67 -15.87
CA SER A 82 -1.83 -0.56 -16.91
C SER A 82 -0.47 -0.07 -16.40
N LYS A 83 -0.39 0.50 -15.19
CA LYS A 83 0.84 1.01 -14.59
C LYS A 83 0.99 0.49 -13.16
N ASP A 84 2.21 0.16 -12.78
CA ASP A 84 2.50 -0.21 -11.41
C ASP A 84 2.56 1.05 -10.54
N GLU A 85 1.63 1.14 -9.59
CA GLU A 85 1.58 2.14 -8.53
C GLU A 85 1.92 1.46 -7.21
N TYR A 86 2.63 2.14 -6.32
CA TYR A 86 3.05 1.57 -5.04
C TYR A 86 2.73 2.51 -3.87
N SER A 87 2.23 1.92 -2.78
CA SER A 87 2.18 2.53 -1.45
C SER A 87 3.34 1.99 -0.62
N PHE A 88 3.80 2.78 0.35
CA PHE A 88 4.94 2.43 1.18
C PHE A 88 4.56 2.36 2.65
N ILE A 89 4.96 1.28 3.30
CA ILE A 89 4.91 1.15 4.74
C ILE A 89 6.28 0.73 5.26
N PHE A 90 6.74 1.42 6.29
CA PHE A 90 8.09 1.34 6.81
C PHE A 90 8.10 0.62 8.15
N ASP A 91 9.00 -0.34 8.27
CA ASP A 91 9.44 -0.88 9.54
C ASP A 91 10.75 -0.21 9.93
N CYS A 92 10.66 0.82 10.77
CA CYS A 92 11.83 1.54 11.25
C CYS A 92 12.66 0.73 12.25
N VAL A 93 12.09 -0.30 12.88
CA VAL A 93 12.81 -1.15 13.85
C VAL A 93 13.71 -2.12 13.08
N ASN A 94 13.12 -2.89 12.16
CA ASN A 94 13.84 -3.88 11.38
C ASN A 94 14.49 -3.30 10.11
N HIS A 95 14.30 -2.00 9.84
CA HIS A 95 14.79 -1.31 8.66
C HIS A 95 14.33 -1.98 7.35
N ILE A 96 13.03 -2.26 7.24
CA ILE A 96 12.38 -2.81 6.05
C ILE A 96 11.41 -1.79 5.47
N GLN A 97 11.43 -1.58 4.15
CA GLN A 97 10.45 -0.80 3.42
C GLN A 97 9.59 -1.76 2.59
N TYR A 98 8.32 -1.91 2.96
CA TYR A 98 7.37 -2.73 2.22
C TYR A 98 6.69 -1.89 1.14
N HIS A 99 6.71 -2.42 -0.08
CA HIS A 99 6.14 -1.80 -1.27
C HIS A 99 4.83 -2.52 -1.57
N ILE A 100 3.71 -1.89 -1.25
CA ILE A 100 2.39 -2.45 -1.55
C ILE A 100 2.07 -2.08 -3.00
N ASN A 101 2.10 -3.07 -3.89
CA ASN A 101 1.66 -2.88 -5.26
C ASN A 101 0.16 -2.58 -5.24
N MET A 102 -0.23 -1.45 -5.81
CA MET A 102 -1.61 -0.94 -5.82
C MET A 102 -2.37 -1.35 -7.07
N LYS A 103 -1.79 -2.13 -7.98
CA LYS A 103 -2.42 -2.50 -9.25
C LYS A 103 -3.76 -3.17 -9.03
N GLY A 104 -4.81 -2.52 -9.52
CA GLY A 104 -6.18 -3.00 -9.38
C GLY A 104 -6.78 -2.86 -7.98
N MET A 105 -6.08 -2.19 -7.05
CA MET A 105 -6.61 -1.81 -5.74
C MET A 105 -7.82 -0.88 -5.91
N ARG A 106 -8.85 -1.10 -5.10
CA ARG A 106 -10.05 -0.24 -5.07
C ARG A 106 -9.88 0.83 -4.02
N VAL A 107 -10.18 2.07 -4.38
CA VAL A 107 -10.09 3.23 -3.49
C VAL A 107 -11.43 3.95 -3.47
N TYR A 108 -11.87 4.28 -2.27
CA TYR A 108 -13.07 5.06 -2.00
C TYR A 108 -12.67 6.30 -1.21
N SER A 109 -13.01 7.47 -1.73
CA SER A 109 -12.91 8.75 -1.04
C SER A 109 -14.29 9.10 -0.50
N ILE A 110 -14.38 9.24 0.81
CA ILE A 110 -15.62 9.50 1.54
C ILE A 110 -15.61 10.94 2.01
N LYS A 111 -16.68 11.69 1.73
CA LYS A 111 -16.86 13.05 2.23
C LYS A 111 -18.32 13.34 2.55
N THR A 112 -18.60 13.94 3.70
CA THR A 112 -19.96 14.42 4.00
C THR A 112 -20.38 15.58 3.09
N ARG A 113 -21.65 15.60 2.66
CA ARG A 113 -22.20 16.65 1.79
C ARG A 113 -22.52 17.93 2.52
N SER A 114 -22.83 17.84 3.81
CA SER A 114 -23.17 18.97 4.65
C SER A 114 -22.39 18.99 5.95
N LYS A 115 -22.17 20.21 6.46
CA LYS A 115 -21.44 20.46 7.70
C LYS A 115 -22.35 20.24 8.91
N ARG A 116 -22.75 18.99 9.19
CA ARG A 116 -23.77 18.69 10.21
C ARG A 116 -23.27 18.78 11.65
N THR A 117 -21.97 18.66 11.88
CA THR A 117 -21.40 18.71 13.23
C THR A 117 -20.80 20.06 13.58
N LYS A 118 -21.18 20.51 14.76
CA LYS A 118 -20.80 21.75 15.40
C LYS A 118 -19.66 21.46 16.36
N TYR A 119 -18.43 21.86 16.02
CA TYR A 119 -17.29 21.74 16.95
C TYR A 119 -16.96 23.09 17.58
N ASN A 120 -16.52 23.05 18.85
CA ASN A 120 -16.21 24.25 19.59
C ASN A 120 -14.87 24.81 19.08
N LYS A 121 -14.88 25.95 18.41
CA LYS A 121 -13.65 26.58 17.95
C LYS A 121 -12.88 27.06 19.18
N ARG A 122 -11.73 26.46 19.49
CA ARG A 122 -10.82 26.86 20.58
C ARG A 122 -10.11 28.19 20.29
N THR A 123 -10.81 29.16 19.73
CA THR A 123 -10.28 30.51 19.46
C THR A 123 -11.35 31.53 19.81
N LYS A 124 -11.36 31.94 21.08
CA LYS A 124 -11.36 33.32 21.55
C LYS A 124 -11.47 33.29 23.08
N ILE A 125 -10.75 34.19 23.72
CA ILE A 125 -10.65 34.43 25.17
C ILE A 125 -12.00 34.84 25.80
N ASP A 126 -13.07 34.89 25.01
CA ASP A 126 -14.39 35.31 25.43
C ASP A 126 -15.31 34.08 25.64
N ARG A 127 -15.53 33.74 26.90
CA ARG A 127 -16.31 32.55 27.33
C ARG A 127 -17.81 32.64 27.04
N SER A 128 -18.27 33.72 26.41
CA SER A 128 -19.69 34.05 26.24
C SER A 128 -20.32 33.64 24.91
N ASN A 129 -19.54 33.33 23.86
CA ASN A 129 -20.07 32.94 22.55
C ASN A 129 -19.34 31.72 21.96
N LYS A 130 -19.91 30.52 22.17
CA LYS A 130 -19.47 29.28 21.50
C LYS A 130 -19.81 29.36 20.01
N ASN A 131 -18.91 29.93 19.22
CA ASN A 131 -19.00 29.90 17.77
C ASN A 131 -18.70 28.49 17.29
N PHE A 132 -19.76 27.72 17.04
CA PHE A 132 -19.65 26.43 16.39
C PHE A 132 -19.41 26.63 14.90
N SER A 133 -18.28 26.14 14.40
CA SER A 133 -18.04 26.03 12.97
C SER A 133 -18.49 24.65 12.49
N GLY A 134 -19.21 24.64 11.37
CA GLY A 134 -19.53 23.40 10.68
C GLY A 134 -18.27 22.74 10.10
N TYR A 135 -18.24 21.41 10.05
CA TYR A 135 -17.12 20.62 9.54
C TYR A 135 -17.56 19.56 8.52
N TYR A 136 -16.74 19.31 7.49
CA TYR A 136 -16.95 18.18 6.57
C TYR A 136 -16.06 17.02 7.01
N TYR A 137 -16.66 15.92 7.43
CA TYR A 137 -15.91 14.68 7.61
C TYR A 137 -15.44 14.13 6.28
N ASN A 138 -14.22 13.62 6.28
CA ASN A 138 -13.54 13.02 5.16
C ASN A 138 -12.63 11.87 5.60
N PHE A 139 -12.60 10.78 4.85
CA PHE A 139 -11.65 9.70 5.03
C PHE A 139 -11.55 8.88 3.74
N HIS A 140 -10.56 8.01 3.67
CA HIS A 140 -10.32 7.11 2.55
C HIS A 140 -10.47 5.66 3.00
N ILE A 141 -10.94 4.82 2.08
CA ILE A 141 -10.89 3.36 2.20
C ILE A 141 -10.09 2.85 1.02
N ARG A 142 -8.99 2.14 1.28
CA ARG A 142 -8.25 1.36 0.28
C ARG A 142 -8.50 -0.12 0.55
N ILE A 143 -8.76 -0.89 -0.49
CA ILE A 143 -9.01 -2.33 -0.37
C ILE A 143 -7.92 -3.08 -1.13
N TYR A 144 -7.11 -3.80 -0.36
CA TYR A 144 -6.09 -4.71 -0.87
C TYR A 144 -6.69 -6.11 -0.98
N GLU A 145 -6.73 -6.66 -2.19
CA GLU A 145 -7.22 -8.02 -2.41
C GLU A 145 -6.06 -8.98 -2.64
N PHE A 146 -6.22 -10.20 -2.13
CA PHE A 146 -5.27 -11.29 -2.29
C PHE A 146 -5.96 -12.51 -2.89
N ILE A 147 -5.15 -13.43 -3.43
CA ILE A 147 -5.65 -14.63 -4.13
C ILE A 147 -6.51 -15.50 -3.20
N ASN A 148 -6.20 -15.54 -1.90
CA ASN A 148 -6.95 -16.31 -0.91
C ASN A 148 -6.77 -15.72 0.50
N ASP A 149 -7.59 -16.23 1.43
CA ASP A 149 -7.63 -15.81 2.83
C ASP A 149 -6.31 -16.06 3.57
N GLU A 150 -5.57 -17.12 3.22
CA GLU A 150 -4.29 -17.43 3.86
C GLU A 150 -3.23 -16.38 3.55
N ILE A 151 -3.12 -15.98 2.28
CA ILE A 151 -2.21 -14.92 1.84
C ILE A 151 -2.64 -13.60 2.48
N ALA A 152 -3.94 -13.25 2.41
CA ALA A 152 -4.44 -12.02 3.00
C ALA A 152 -4.14 -11.93 4.50
N LYS A 153 -4.30 -13.03 5.24
CA LYS A 153 -3.98 -13.08 6.66
C LYS A 153 -2.50 -12.82 6.93
N LYS A 154 -1.60 -13.49 6.20
CA LYS A 154 -0.14 -13.27 6.34
C LYS A 154 0.24 -11.82 6.05
N GLN A 155 -0.30 -11.24 4.97
CA GLN A 155 -0.03 -9.86 4.60
C GLN A 155 -0.65 -8.86 5.57
N PHE A 156 -1.81 -9.18 6.16
CA PHE A 156 -2.44 -8.38 7.20
C PHE A 156 -1.60 -8.32 8.47
N GLU A 157 -1.07 -9.46 8.92
CA GLU A 157 -0.19 -9.52 10.10
C GLU A 157 1.03 -8.61 9.90
N ILE A 158 1.67 -8.66 8.72
CA ILE A 158 2.79 -7.77 8.37
C ILE A 158 2.34 -6.31 8.38
N ILE A 159 1.28 -5.96 7.65
CA ILE A 159 0.83 -4.57 7.51
C ILE A 159 0.42 -3.98 8.86
N ASP A 160 -0.35 -4.72 9.66
CA ASP A 160 -0.83 -4.26 10.97
C ASP A 160 0.34 -4.07 11.96
N GLU A 161 1.29 -4.99 12.00
CA GLU A 161 2.50 -4.87 12.84
C GLU A 161 3.36 -3.68 12.39
N VAL A 162 3.71 -3.63 11.11
CA VAL A 162 4.60 -2.61 10.56
C VAL A 162 3.98 -1.23 10.65
N SER A 163 2.65 -1.10 10.53
CA SER A 163 1.95 0.18 10.72
C SER A 163 2.20 0.82 12.10
N LYS A 164 2.47 -0.01 13.10
CA LYS A 164 2.75 0.39 14.49
C LYS A 164 4.26 0.53 14.76
N SER A 165 5.12 0.26 13.77
CA SER A 165 6.58 0.36 13.90
C SER A 165 7.01 1.77 14.33
N GLY A 166 7.99 1.84 15.24
CA GLY A 166 8.43 3.08 15.86
C GLY A 166 7.31 3.79 16.64
N GLU A 167 6.47 3.04 17.36
CA GLU A 167 5.28 3.54 18.08
C GLU A 167 4.28 4.29 17.17
N GLY A 168 4.26 3.94 15.88
CA GLY A 168 3.44 4.58 14.84
C GLY A 168 4.04 5.84 14.22
N TYR A 169 5.13 6.39 14.78
CA TYR A 169 5.78 7.59 14.22
C TYR A 169 6.44 7.33 12.86
N CYS A 170 6.86 6.09 12.60
CA CYS A 170 7.56 5.72 11.37
C CYS A 170 6.71 5.99 10.12
N ASN A 171 5.43 5.62 10.18
CA ASN A 171 4.52 5.69 9.05
C ASN A 171 3.67 6.96 9.01
N ARG A 172 3.68 7.77 10.08
CA ARG A 172 2.77 8.92 10.26
C ARG A 172 1.29 8.54 10.10
N ASN A 173 0.97 7.27 10.33
CA ASN A 173 -0.35 6.66 10.22
C ASN A 173 -1.19 6.93 11.48
N PHE A 174 -1.28 8.20 11.90
CA PHE A 174 -1.88 8.55 13.19
C PHE A 174 -3.37 8.19 13.29
N ASN A 175 -4.07 8.14 12.15
CA ASN A 175 -5.47 7.72 12.07
C ASN A 175 -5.70 6.75 10.90
N THR A 176 -4.86 5.73 10.82
CA THR A 176 -5.04 4.60 9.90
C THR A 176 -5.46 3.37 10.68
N HIS A 177 -6.37 2.57 10.12
CA HIS A 177 -6.82 1.32 10.70
C HIS A 177 -7.02 0.26 9.64
N PHE A 178 -6.57 -0.96 9.90
CA PHE A 178 -6.66 -2.08 8.98
C PHE A 178 -7.66 -3.11 9.49
N VAL A 179 -8.55 -3.59 8.63
CA VAL A 179 -9.50 -4.67 8.93
C VAL A 179 -9.35 -5.78 7.90
N LEU A 180 -9.08 -7.01 8.35
CA LEU A 180 -9.07 -8.20 7.50
C LEU A 180 -10.47 -8.79 7.38
N LYS A 181 -10.92 -9.04 6.14
CA LYS A 181 -12.14 -9.78 5.84
C LYS A 181 -11.90 -10.74 4.68
N LYS A 182 -11.90 -12.04 4.99
CA LYS A 182 -11.56 -13.11 4.04
C LYS A 182 -10.21 -12.81 3.37
N ASN A 183 -10.20 -12.67 2.05
CA ASN A 183 -9.03 -12.38 1.25
C ASN A 183 -8.82 -10.87 0.98
N GLU A 184 -9.50 -9.99 1.71
CA GLU A 184 -9.44 -8.54 1.55
C GLU A 184 -8.93 -7.86 2.83
N ILE A 185 -8.05 -6.87 2.68
CA ILE A 185 -7.64 -5.95 3.75
C ILE A 185 -8.20 -4.57 3.44
N PHE A 186 -9.01 -4.05 4.36
CA PHE A 186 -9.56 -2.70 4.31
C PHE A 186 -8.66 -1.77 5.12
N GLU A 187 -8.00 -0.83 4.45
CA GLU A 187 -7.32 0.29 5.10
C GLU A 187 -8.26 1.49 5.15
N PHE A 188 -8.57 1.93 6.35
CA PHE A 188 -9.29 3.17 6.62
C PHE A 188 -8.30 4.25 7.05
N GLU A 189 -8.26 5.38 6.36
CA GLU A 189 -7.31 6.45 6.63
C GLU A 189 -8.00 7.82 6.69
N THR A 190 -7.66 8.63 7.68
CA THR A 190 -7.98 10.07 7.69
C THR A 190 -6.78 10.91 8.13
N MET A 191 -6.59 12.06 7.49
CA MET A 191 -5.60 13.05 7.95
C MET A 191 -6.15 13.98 9.03
N ASP A 192 -7.45 13.92 9.30
CA ASP A 192 -8.13 14.77 10.29
C ASP A 192 -8.69 13.96 11.45
N ASP A 193 -8.27 14.34 12.66
CA ASP A 193 -8.71 13.74 13.92
C ASP A 193 -10.23 13.85 14.11
N LYS A 194 -10.88 14.89 13.58
CA LYS A 194 -12.34 15.06 13.74
C LYS A 194 -13.11 14.02 12.93
N SER A 195 -12.61 13.64 11.76
CA SER A 195 -13.15 12.56 10.93
C SER A 195 -12.95 11.17 11.51
N ARG A 196 -12.04 10.98 12.48
CA ARG A 196 -11.72 9.67 13.05
C ARG A 196 -12.93 8.96 13.64
N ASN A 197 -13.73 9.62 14.48
CA ASN A 197 -14.91 8.99 15.08
C ASN A 197 -15.97 8.64 14.03
N PHE A 198 -16.11 9.48 13.00
CA PHE A 198 -17.03 9.21 11.89
C PHE A 198 -16.57 8.00 11.08
N MET A 199 -15.27 7.88 10.80
CA MET A 199 -14.63 6.74 10.16
C MET A 199 -14.78 5.45 10.98
N ASN A 200 -14.58 5.52 12.30
CA ASN A 200 -14.68 4.36 13.21
C ASN A 200 -16.04 3.65 13.15
N ASN A 201 -17.13 4.38 12.91
CA ASN A 201 -18.45 3.77 12.75
C ASN A 201 -18.50 2.80 11.55
N TYR A 202 -17.77 3.11 10.49
CA TYR A 202 -17.71 2.29 9.28
C TYR A 202 -16.68 1.15 9.38
N ILE A 203 -15.63 1.34 10.19
CA ILE A 203 -14.74 0.25 10.61
C ILE A 203 -15.56 -0.82 11.34
N ILE A 204 -16.29 -0.43 12.38
CA ILE A 204 -17.14 -1.32 13.18
C ILE A 204 -18.20 -2.00 12.29
N PHE A 205 -18.76 -1.28 11.32
CA PHE A 205 -19.69 -1.87 10.35
C PHE A 205 -19.04 -3.04 9.60
N ILE A 206 -17.84 -2.86 9.05
CA ILE A 206 -17.11 -3.93 8.35
C ILE A 206 -16.74 -5.06 9.30
N GLU A 207 -16.24 -4.77 10.50
CA GLU A 207 -15.88 -5.78 11.50
C GLU A 207 -17.05 -6.70 11.87
N ASN A 208 -18.29 -6.21 11.83
CA ASN A 208 -19.50 -6.95 12.19
C ASN A 208 -20.17 -7.71 11.03
N GLN A 209 -19.65 -7.65 9.81
CA GLN A 209 -20.10 -8.46 8.66
C GLN A 209 -19.38 -9.80 8.62
#